data_AF-A0A2Z4GGU3-F1
#
_entry.id   AF-A0A2Z4GGU3-F1
#
_cell.length_a   1.000
_cell.length_b   1.000
_cell.length_c   1.000
_cell.angle_alpha   90.00
_cell.angle_beta   90.00
_cell.angle_gamma   90.00
#
_symmetry.space_group_name_H-M   'P 1'
#
loop_
_entity.id
_entity.type
_entity.pdbx_description
1 polymer ?
#
loop_
_entity_poly.entity_id
_entity_poly.type
_entity_poly.pdbx_seq_one_letter_code
_entity_poly.pdbx_strand_id
1 'polypeptide(L)' 'MILSTESDNWQIVYKTENAMQAELLKNDLENNEIKCFIVNKKDTMYPIFGANILYTQTSDVNVAKVIIEVFLNKNESEIE' A
#
# COMPACT_ATOMS: atom_id res chain seq x y z
N MET A 1 -9.33 27.72 -17.76
CA MET A 1 -9.60 26.92 -16.55
C MET A 1 -8.74 25.67 -16.67
N ILE A 2 -7.66 25.59 -15.87
CA ILE A 2 -6.84 24.39 -15.69
C ILE A 2 -6.84 24.17 -14.17
N LEU A 3 -6.97 23.00 -13.56
CA LEU A 3 -6.65 21.61 -13.90
C LEU A 3 -7.58 20.68 -13.11
N SER A 4 -7.95 19.54 -13.69
CA SER A 4 -8.04 18.29 -12.94
C SER A 4 -8.06 17.14 -13.95
N THR A 5 -6.89 16.78 -14.47
CA THR A 5 -6.65 15.40 -14.91
C THR A 5 -6.90 14.53 -13.70
N GLU A 6 -8.04 13.84 -13.67
CA GLU A 6 -8.25 12.71 -12.76
C GLU A 6 -7.05 11.77 -12.90
N SER A 7 -6.44 11.44 -11.77
CA SER A 7 -5.32 10.51 -11.70
C SER A 7 -5.83 9.07 -11.87
N ASP A 8 -6.37 8.74 -13.04
CA ASP A 8 -6.96 7.43 -13.37
C ASP A 8 -5.93 6.27 -13.33
N ASN A 9 -4.66 6.62 -13.12
CA ASN A 9 -3.52 5.71 -13.19
C ASN A 9 -3.13 5.09 -11.85
N TRP A 10 -3.75 5.48 -10.72
CA TRP A 10 -3.34 4.97 -9.40
C TRP A 10 -4.49 4.31 -8.66
N GLN A 11 -4.25 3.10 -8.17
CA GLN A 11 -5.24 2.32 -7.43
C GLN A 11 -4.72 1.85 -6.09
N ILE A 12 -5.64 1.68 -5.15
CA ILE A 12 -5.38 1.14 -3.82
C ILE A 12 -5.18 -0.36 -3.92
N VAL A 13 -4.09 -0.86 -3.35
CA VAL A 13 -3.80 -2.30 -3.29
C VAL A 13 -3.84 -2.85 -1.87
N TYR A 14 -3.58 -2.02 -0.86
CA TYR A 14 -3.58 -2.45 0.52
C TYR A 14 -3.87 -1.30 1.49
N LYS A 15 -4.41 -1.64 2.66
CA LYS A 15 -4.69 -0.70 3.74
C LYS A 15 -4.33 -1.36 5.06
N THR A 16 -3.55 -0.68 5.89
CA THR A 16 -3.17 -1.17 7.23
C THR A 16 -3.03 -0.03 8.23
N GLU A 17 -3.36 -0.29 9.48
CA GLU A 17 -3.12 0.66 10.57
C GLU A 17 -1.67 0.63 11.06
N ASN A 18 -0.93 -0.44 10.75
CA ASN A 18 0.46 -0.62 11.11
C ASN A 18 1.36 0.08 10.08
N ALA A 19 1.97 1.20 10.48
CA ALA A 19 2.85 1.98 9.62
C ALA A 19 4.10 1.19 9.19
N MET A 20 4.68 0.37 10.09
CA MET A 20 5.84 -0.45 9.76
C MET A 20 5.50 -1.48 8.69
N GLN A 21 4.34 -2.14 8.81
CA GLN A 21 3.89 -3.11 7.80
C GLN A 21 3.70 -2.44 6.43
N ALA A 22 3.15 -1.22 6.39
CA ALA A 22 2.98 -0.48 5.14
C ALA A 22 4.34 -0.18 4.47
N GLU A 23 5.32 0.28 5.24
CA GLU A 23 6.68 0.56 4.74
C GLU A 23 7.40 -0.69 4.24
N LEU A 24 7.27 -1.82 4.95
CA LEU A 24 7.84 -3.09 4.50
C LEU A 24 7.24 -3.56 3.17
N LEU A 25 5.92 -3.49 3.04
CA LEU A 25 5.23 -3.82 1.78
C LEU A 25 5.62 -2.87 0.64
N LYS A 26 5.74 -1.57 0.91
CA LYS A 26 6.23 -0.60 -0.08
C LYS A 26 7.62 -0.98 -0.57
N ASN A 27 8.54 -1.30 0.33
CA ASN A 27 9.89 -1.73 -0.02
C ASN A 27 9.87 -3.02 -0.86
N ASP A 28 9.07 -4.01 -0.48
CA ASP A 28 8.97 -5.27 -1.24
C ASP A 28 8.43 -5.05 -2.66
N LEU A 29 7.41 -4.20 -2.82
CA LEU A 29 6.92 -3.80 -4.14
C LEU A 29 7.96 -3.04 -4.95
N GLU A 30 8.67 -2.07 -4.36
CA GLU A 30 9.73 -1.32 -5.03
C GLU A 30 10.89 -2.23 -5.48
N ASN A 31 11.23 -3.27 -4.70
CA ASN A 31 12.23 -4.28 -5.07
C ASN A 31 11.80 -5.15 -6.26
N ASN A 32 10.50 -5.27 -6.50
CA ASN A 32 9.92 -5.94 -7.67
C ASN A 32 9.64 -4.95 -8.82
N GLU A 33 10.26 -3.77 -8.80
CA GLU A 33 10.12 -2.70 -9.80
C GLU A 33 8.71 -2.10 -9.91
N ILE A 34 7.86 -2.36 -8.92
CA ILE A 34 6.49 -1.84 -8.88
C ILE A 34 6.50 -0.47 -8.21
N LYS A 35 6.12 0.56 -8.99
CA LYS A 35 5.99 1.92 -8.46
C LYS A 35 4.81 1.97 -7.50
N CYS A 36 5.09 2.37 -6.26
CA CYS A 36 4.07 2.52 -5.24
C CYS A 36 4.36 3.71 -4.32
N PHE A 37 3.32 4.17 -3.62
CA PHE A 37 3.47 5.15 -2.55
C PHE A 37 2.46 4.89 -1.43
N ILE A 38 2.83 5.29 -0.22
CA ILE A 38 1.95 5.22 0.95
C ILE A 38 1.34 6.60 1.19
N VAL A 39 0.04 6.63 1.44
CA VAL A 39 -0.66 7.80 1.97
C VAL A 39 -1.05 7.52 3.40
N ASN A 40 -0.44 8.24 4.33
CA ASN A 40 -0.86 8.24 5.72
C ASN A 40 -2.16 9.05 5.85
N LYS A 41 -3.25 8.37 6.22
CA LYS A 41 -4.56 8.98 6.52
C LYS A 41 -4.90 8.93 8.01
N LYS A 42 -3.92 8.72 8.89
CA LYS A 42 -4.11 8.85 10.35
C LYS A 42 -4.06 10.31 10.75
N ASP A 43 -5.04 10.70 11.56
CA ASP A 43 -5.08 12.00 12.19
C ASP A 43 -4.19 12.00 13.45
N THR A 44 -3.38 13.03 13.64
CA THR A 44 -2.50 13.15 14.81
C THR A 44 -3.26 13.44 16.10
N MET A 45 -4.42 14.11 16.03
CA MET A 45 -5.31 14.38 17.16
C MET A 45 -6.18 13.16 17.51
N TYR A 46 -6.47 12.32 16.52
CA TYR A 46 -7.32 11.13 16.68
C TYR A 46 -6.63 9.85 16.15
N PRO A 47 -5.54 9.40 16.80
CA PRO A 47 -4.66 8.35 16.27
C PRO A 47 -5.29 6.96 16.18
N ILE A 48 -6.43 6.76 16.84
CA ILE A 48 -7.24 5.53 16.78
C ILE A 48 -7.94 5.40 15.42
N PHE A 49 -8.15 6.52 14.72
CA PHE A 49 -8.86 6.53 13.44
C PHE A 49 -7.91 6.78 12.27
N GLY A 50 -8.12 6.04 11.19
CA GLY A 50 -7.36 6.16 9.96
C GLY A 50 -6.35 5.04 9.75
N ALA A 51 -5.79 4.98 8.55
CA ALA A 51 -4.87 3.93 8.13
C ALA A 51 -3.85 4.45 7.12
N ASN A 52 -2.78 3.70 6.94
CA ASN A 52 -1.85 3.86 5.85
C ASN A 52 -2.42 3.12 4.63
N ILE A 53 -2.52 3.84 3.52
CA ILE A 53 -3.10 3.32 2.28
C ILE A 53 -1.98 3.22 1.25
N LEU A 54 -1.78 2.03 0.69
CA LEU A 54 -0.77 1.77 -0.32
C LEU A 54 -1.40 1.84 -1.70
N TYR A 55 -0.82 2.68 -2.55
CA TYR A 55 -1.22 2.87 -3.94
C TYR A 55 -0.16 2.35 -4.89
N THR A 56 -0.58 1.84 -6.04
CA THR A 56 0.29 1.48 -7.16
C THR A 56 -0.37 1.88 -8.49
N GLN A 57 0.36 1.74 -9.59
CA GLN A 57 -0.18 2.02 -10.90
C GLN A 57 -1.23 0.99 -11.30
N THR A 58 -2.29 1.41 -11.99
CA THR A 58 -3.39 0.54 -12.44
C THR A 58 -2.88 -0.68 -13.23
N SER A 59 -1.77 -0.53 -13.97
CA SER A 59 -1.11 -1.64 -14.71
C SER A 59 -0.58 -2.75 -13.81
N ASP A 60 -0.15 -2.41 -12.59
CA ASP A 60 0.63 -3.30 -11.73
C ASP A 60 -0.20 -3.85 -10.55
N VAL A 61 -1.47 -3.45 -10.45
CA VAL A 61 -2.39 -3.81 -9.35
C VAL A 61 -2.46 -5.31 -9.11
N ASN A 62 -2.59 -6.10 -10.17
CA ASN A 62 -2.72 -7.55 -10.05
C ASN A 62 -1.45 -8.18 -9.49
N VAL A 63 -0.28 -7.75 -9.98
CA VAL A 63 1.02 -8.26 -9.53
C VAL A 63 1.27 -7.82 -8.08
N ALA A 64 1.00 -6.55 -7.77
CA ALA A 64 1.15 -6.01 -6.42
C ALA A 64 0.31 -6.79 -5.40
N LYS A 65 -0.96 -7.10 -5.72
CA LYS A 65 -1.82 -7.90 -4.83
C LYS A 65 -1.25 -9.29 -4.55
N VAL A 66 -0.73 -9.98 -5.56
CA VAL A 66 -0.11 -11.30 -5.38
C VAL A 66 1.12 -11.21 -4.48
N ILE A 67 1.99 -10.21 -4.68
CA ILE A 67 3.17 -10.01 -3.83
C ILE A 67 2.75 -9.75 -2.38
N ILE A 68 1.75 -8.88 -2.18
CA ILE A 68 1.21 -8.56 -0.85
C ILE A 68 0.65 -9.81 -0.18
N GLU A 69 -0.13 -10.63 -0.89
CA GLU A 69 -0.66 -11.90 -0.36
C GLU A 69 0.46 -12.86 0.06
N VAL A 70 1.49 -13.03 -0.78
CA VAL A 70 2.67 -13.85 -0.45
C VAL A 70 3.40 -13.31 0.78
N PHE A 71 3.58 -12.00 0.87
CA PHE A 71 4.20 -11.36 2.02
C PHE A 71 3.40 -11.65 3.30
N LEU A 72 2.08 -11.45 3.29
CA LEU A 72 1.22 -11.67 4.46
C LEU A 72 1.25 -13.13 4.92
N ASN A 73 1.13 -14.07 3.97
CA ASN A 73 1.14 -15.51 4.29
C ASN A 73 2.46 -15.98 4.91
N LYS A 74 3.60 -15.44 4.46
CA LYS A 74 4.92 -15.74 5.06
C LYS A 74 4.99 -15.35 6.53
N ASN A 75 4.41 -14.21 6.89
CA ASN A 75 4.46 -13.71 8.27
C ASN A 75 3.49 -14.46 9.19
N GLU A 76 2.44 -15.10 8.66
CA GLU A 76 1.55 -15.96 9.44
C GLU A 76 2.18 -17.31 9.77
N SER A 77 3.14 -17.79 8.97
CA SER A 77 3.79 -19.11 9.16
C SER A 77 4.93 -19.09 10.19
N GLU A 78 5.35 -17.93 10.68
CA GLU A 78 6.39 -17.80 11.72
C GLU A 78 5.82 -17.81 13.16
N ILE A 79 4.49 -17.93 13.30
CA ILE A 79 3.79 -17.89 14.60
C ILE A 79 3.40 -19.31 15.10
N GLU A 80 3.68 -20.37 14.33
CA GLU A 80 3.50 -21.78 14.76
C GLU A 80 4.78 -22.43 15.32
#